data_AF-A0A957KWZ7-F1
#
_entry.id   AF-A0A957KWZ7-F1
#
_cell.length_a   1.000
_cell.length_b   1.000
_cell.length_c   1.000
_cell.angle_alpha   90.00
_cell.angle_beta   90.00
_cell.angle_gamma   90.00
#
_symmetry.space_group_name_H-M   'P 1'
#
loop_
_entity.id
_entity.type
_entity.pdbx_description
1 polymer ?
#
loop_
_entity_poly.entity_id
_entity_poly.type
_entity_poly.pdbx_seq_one_letter_code
_entity_poly.pdbx_strand_id
1 'polypeptide(L)'
;MFEAFPKQRPPLPPAYQALYTAHYKSNRQGQTAASSLAQRMEGWLHRQVARDVAGSVAPGKTTLELGAGTLNQLPYEPAGPAYD
;
A
#
# COMPACT_ATOMS: atom_id res chain seq x y z
N MET A 1 6.49 28.44 -15.06
CA MET A 1 5.44 27.74 -14.26
C MET A 1 5.92 26.48 -13.54
N PHE A 2 7.05 25.86 -13.94
CA PHE A 2 7.62 24.70 -13.23
C PHE A 2 8.95 24.99 -12.50
N GLU A 3 9.40 26.25 -12.47
CA GLU A 3 10.70 26.64 -11.89
C GLU A 3 10.85 26.31 -10.40
N ALA A 4 9.73 26.15 -9.68
CA ALA A 4 9.71 25.78 -8.27
C ALA A 4 9.58 24.25 -8.03
N PHE A 5 9.74 23.44 -9.07
CA PHE A 5 9.66 21.98 -9.01
C PHE A 5 10.95 21.31 -9.55
N PRO A 6 11.37 20.17 -8.96
CA PRO A 6 10.75 19.52 -7.81
C PRO A 6 10.94 20.32 -6.51
N LYS A 7 9.97 20.20 -5.60
CA LYS A 7 10.09 20.82 -4.27
C LYS A 7 11.30 20.22 -3.55
N GLN A 8 12.18 21.06 -3.03
CA GLN A 8 13.26 20.61 -2.14
C GLN A 8 12.66 20.23 -0.78
N ARG A 9 12.82 18.97 -0.40
CA ARG A 9 12.40 18.46 0.92
C ARG A 9 13.63 18.39 1.82
N PRO A 10 13.74 19.24 2.86
CA PRO A 10 14.84 19.11 3.81
C PRO A 10 14.76 17.76 4.53
N PRO A 11 15.90 17.20 4.98
CA PRO A 11 15.90 15.96 5.73
C PRO A 11 15.11 16.13 7.03
N LEU A 12 14.45 15.04 7.45
CA LEU A 12 13.74 15.02 8.71
C LEU A 12 14.75 15.16 9.86
N PRO A 13 14.50 16.01 10.87
CA PRO A 13 15.34 16.06 12.07
C PRO A 13 15.58 14.65 12.64
N PRO A 14 16.78 14.32 13.13
CA PRO A 14 17.14 12.95 13.51
C PRO A 14 16.16 12.29 14.50
N ALA A 15 15.64 13.05 15.47
CA ALA A 15 14.65 12.55 16.43
C ALA A 15 13.36 12.08 15.75
N TYR A 16 12.87 12.84 14.77
CA TYR A 16 11.66 12.47 14.02
C TYR A 16 11.93 11.32 13.05
N GLN A 17 13.12 11.26 12.46
CA GLN A 17 13.51 10.15 11.61
C GLN A 17 13.55 8.83 12.39
N ALA A 18 14.06 8.86 13.63
CA ALA A 18 14.08 7.71 14.52
C ALA A 18 12.66 7.25 14.87
N LEU A 19 11.78 8.17 15.27
CA LEU A 19 10.37 7.87 15.55
C LEU A 19 9.65 7.29 14.33
N TYR A 20 9.79 7.94 13.18
CA TYR A 20 9.22 7.47 11.92
C TYR A 20 9.70 6.06 11.61
N THR A 21 11.00 5.79 11.68
CA THR A 21 11.56 4.47 11.37
C THR A 21 11.04 3.39 12.31
N ALA A 22 10.95 3.69 13.61
CA ALA A 22 10.43 2.76 14.60
C ALA A 22 8.95 2.40 14.34
N HIS A 23 8.09 3.41 14.17
CA HIS A 23 6.66 3.19 13.94
C HIS A 23 6.36 2.61 12.56
N TYR A 24 7.06 3.08 11.52
CA TYR A 24 6.92 2.55 10.18
C TYR A 24 7.26 1.06 10.14
N LYS A 25 8.37 0.65 10.76
CA LYS A 25 8.76 -0.76 10.86
C LYS A 25 7.74 -1.57 11.66
N SER A 26 7.31 -1.08 12.82
CA SER A 26 6.33 -1.76 13.67
C SER A 26 4.99 -1.99 12.96
N ASN A 27 4.46 -0.95 12.30
CA ASN A 27 3.20 -1.02 11.56
C ASN A 27 3.31 -1.95 10.35
N ARG A 28 4.42 -1.90 9.61
CA ARG A 28 4.66 -2.72 8.42
C ARG A 28 4.84 -4.21 8.73
N GLN A 29 5.40 -4.53 9.89
CA GLN A 29 5.71 -5.90 10.27
C GLN A 29 4.63 -6.55 11.13
N GLY A 30 3.54 -5.85 11.46
CA GLY A 30 2.43 -6.43 12.21
C GLY A 30 2.82 -6.92 13.61
N GLN A 31 3.85 -6.34 14.22
CA GLN A 31 4.55 -6.89 15.39
C GLN A 31 3.72 -6.90 16.69
N THR A 32 2.60 -6.18 16.72
CA THR A 32 1.65 -6.19 17.85
C THR A 32 0.43 -7.06 17.53
N ALA A 33 -0.24 -7.57 18.56
CA ALA A 33 -1.48 -8.33 18.39
C ALA A 33 -2.56 -7.52 17.64
N ALA A 34 -2.67 -6.22 17.92
CA ALA A 34 -3.59 -5.32 17.23
C ALA A 34 -3.24 -5.16 15.75
N SER A 35 -1.97 -4.90 15.42
CA SER A 35 -1.53 -4.76 14.02
C SER A 35 -1.65 -6.08 13.24
N SER A 36 -1.45 -7.23 13.89
CA SER A 36 -1.63 -8.54 13.26
C SER A 36 -3.10 -8.82 12.94
N LEU A 37 -4.02 -8.46 13.85
CA LEU A 37 -5.45 -8.55 13.60
C LEU A 37 -5.88 -7.62 12.45
N ALA A 38 -5.40 -6.38 12.44
CA ALA A 38 -5.67 -5.43 11.37
C ALA A 38 -5.22 -5.97 10.00
N GLN A 39 -4.01 -6.52 9.90
CA GLN A 39 -3.51 -7.14 8.66
C GLN A 39 -4.38 -8.32 8.19
N ARG A 40 -4.90 -9.12 9.13
CA ARG A 40 -5.82 -10.22 8.78
C ARG A 40 -7.16 -9.71 8.25
N MET A 41 -7.70 -8.66 8.85
CA MET A 41 -8.96 -8.05 8.42
C MET A 41 -8.81 -7.36 7.06
N GLU A 42 -7.71 -6.65 6.86
CA GLU A 42 -7.36 -6.01 5.59
C GLU A 42 -7.17 -7.07 4.49
N GLY A 43 -6.45 -8.15 4.80
CA GLY A 43 -6.31 -9.30 3.88
C GLY A 43 -7.62 -10.01 3.57
N TRP A 44 -8.57 -10.05 4.51
CA TRP A 44 -9.93 -10.55 4.24
C TRP A 44 -10.68 -9.62 3.29
N LEU A 45 -10.60 -8.30 3.50
CA LEU A 45 -11.24 -7.31 2.65
C LEU A 45 -10.72 -7.36 1.21
N HIS A 46 -9.40 -7.45 1.03
CA HIS A 46 -8.79 -7.57 -0.31
C HIS A 46 -9.32 -8.78 -1.09
N ARG A 47 -9.55 -9.91 -0.39
CA ARG A 47 -10.14 -11.11 -1.01
C ARG A 47 -11.60 -10.90 -1.41
N GLN A 48 -12.37 -10.14 -0.63
CA GLN A 48 -13.75 -9.83 -1.01
C GLN A 48 -13.77 -8.93 -2.25
N VAL A 49 -12.99 -7.85 -2.24
CA VAL A 49 -12.87 -6.93 -3.39
C VAL A 49 -12.45 -7.70 -4.64
N ALA A 50 -11.41 -8.54 -4.55
CA ALA A 50 -10.94 -9.34 -5.68
C ALA A 50 -12.02 -10.28 -6.24
N ARG A 51 -12.87 -10.86 -5.37
CA ARG A 51 -13.99 -11.72 -5.80
C ARG A 51 -15.08 -10.91 -6.49
N ASP A 52 -15.45 -9.76 -5.94
CA ASP A 52 -16.51 -8.91 -6.48
C ASP A 52 -16.17 -8.39 -7.88
N VAL A 53 -14.88 -8.15 -8.15
CA VAL A 53 -14.43 -7.63 -9.44
C VAL A 53 -14.05 -8.72 -10.46
N ALA A 54 -13.88 -9.97 -10.05
CA ALA A 54 -13.33 -11.06 -10.90
C ALA A 54 -14.09 -11.30 -12.23
N GLY A 55 -15.37 -10.91 -12.32
CA GLY A 55 -16.18 -10.99 -13.55
C GLY A 55 -16.41 -9.65 -14.27
N SER A 56 -15.99 -8.53 -13.66
CA SER A 56 -16.28 -7.16 -14.10
C SER A 56 -15.05 -6.45 -14.71
N VAL A 57 -13.88 -7.09 -14.62
CA VAL A 57 -12.64 -6.60 -15.23
C VAL A 57 -12.70 -6.92 -16.73
N ALA A 58 -13.00 -5.89 -17.53
CA ALA A 58 -12.92 -5.99 -18.98
C ALA A 58 -11.50 -6.43 -19.42
N PRO A 59 -11.37 -7.20 -20.52
CA PRO A 59 -10.07 -7.57 -21.06
C PRO A 59 -9.17 -6.34 -21.25
N GLY A 60 -7.93 -6.42 -20.76
CA GLY A 60 -6.92 -5.36 -20.90
C GLY A 60 -6.94 -4.26 -19.82
N LYS A 61 -7.77 -4.37 -18.79
CA LYS A 61 -7.65 -3.51 -17.60
C LYS A 61 -6.49 -3.95 -16.71
N THR A 62 -5.74 -2.98 -16.19
CA THR A 62 -4.63 -3.17 -15.25
C THR A 62 -4.89 -2.38 -13.98
N THR A 63 -4.32 -2.84 -12.87
CA THR A 63 -4.51 -2.23 -11.55
C THR A 63 -3.35 -1.29 -11.25
N LEU A 64 -3.66 -0.01 -11.06
CA LEU A 64 -2.77 0.98 -10.46
C LEU A 64 -3.15 1.15 -9.00
N GLU A 65 -2.25 0.81 -8.09
CA GLU A 65 -2.46 0.99 -6.66
C GLU A 65 -1.66 2.19 -6.14
N LEU A 66 -2.34 3.19 -5.60
CA LEU A 66 -1.73 4.40 -5.06
C LEU A 66 -1.83 4.39 -3.53
N GLY A 67 -0.68 4.51 -2.85
CA GLY A 67 -0.67 4.59 -1.39
C GLY A 67 -1.03 3.28 -0.67
N ALA A 68 -0.83 2.13 -1.32
CA ALA A 68 -1.12 0.77 -0.85
C ALA A 68 -0.58 0.39 0.54
N GLY A 69 0.35 1.18 1.08
CA GLY A 69 0.96 0.90 2.37
C GLY A 69 1.78 -0.38 2.35
N THR A 70 1.37 -1.36 3.15
CA THR A 70 2.15 -2.56 3.46
C THR A 70 1.43 -3.86 3.10
N LEU A 71 0.11 -3.80 2.96
CA LEU A 71 -0.71 -4.90 2.49
C LEU A 71 -1.38 -4.44 1.20
N ASN A 72 -0.70 -4.72 0.09
CA ASN A 72 -1.14 -4.29 -1.22
C ASN A 72 -2.31 -5.17 -1.71
N GLN A 73 -3.17 -4.63 -2.56
CA GLN A 73 -4.27 -5.35 -3.21
C GLN A 73 -3.78 -6.31 -4.29
N LEU A 74 -2.71 -5.97 -5.03
CA LEU A 74 -2.21 -6.73 -6.19
C LEU A 74 -2.02 -8.24 -5.94
N PRO A 75 -1.46 -8.70 -4.80
CA PRO A 75 -1.31 -10.14 -4.51
C PRO A 75 -2.62 -10.90 -4.35
N TYR A 76 -3.75 -10.21 -4.16
CA TYR A 76 -5.08 -10.81 -4.02
C TYR A 76 -5.88 -10.84 -5.32
N GLU A 77 -5.42 -10.13 -6.35
CA GLU A 77 -6.06 -10.10 -7.66
C GLU A 77 -5.60 -11.27 -8.55
N PRO A 78 -6.38 -11.66 -9.57
CA PRO A 78 -5.89 -12.53 -10.62
C PRO A 78 -4.65 -11.94 -11.30
N ALA A 79 -3.74 -12.79 -11.78
CA ALA A 79 -2.58 -12.33 -12.53
C ALA A 79 -3.01 -11.51 -13.76
N GLY A 80 -2.59 -10.25 -13.81
CA GLY A 80 -2.86 -9.32 -14.91
C GLY A 80 -1.57 -8.71 -15.46
N PRO A 81 -1.67 -7.95 -16.56
CA PRO A 81 -0.53 -7.17 -17.03
C PRO A 81 -0.13 -6.12 -15.97
N ALA A 82 1.14 -5.75 -15.96
CA ALA A 82 1.58 -4.58 -15.21
C ALA A 82 0.84 -3.34 -15.71
N TYR A 83 0.50 -2.44 -14.79
CA TYR A 83 0.17 -1.09 -15.19
C TYR A 83 1.47 -0.43 -15.68
N ASP A 84 1.49 0.03 -16.93
CA ASP A 84 2.62 0.59 -17.70
C ASP A 84 3.67 -0.37 -18.29
#